data_AF-A0A1B7VR22-F1
#
_entry.id   AF-A0A1B7VR22-F1
#
_cell.length_a   1.000
_cell.length_b   1.000
_cell.length_c   1.000
_cell.angle_alpha   90.00
_cell.angle_beta   90.00
_cell.angle_gamma   90.00
#
_symmetry.space_group_name_H-M   'P 1'
#
loop_
_entity.id
_entity.type
_entity.pdbx_description
1 polymer ?
#
loop_
_entity_poly.entity_id
_entity_poly.type
_entity_poly.pdbx_seq_one_letter_code
_entity_poly.pdbx_strand_id
1 'polypeptide(L)'
;MARNESVGTMVTFLCFGTAILSLAVHWHTTRTTGQLNQSTFTKVYPQGSAVEIGNSAIAASVPNSPQKSAVINLDFSGKPRKSILANVTGSVNNSQRPIPTLNTTRVIVDLGDRRVYVFRYDEVIASYPIAIGKKGWETPTGNFQIMHKEHDPIWRHPITGAVFEGGSNSPLGDRWIGFWSDGRNELGFHGTPNVDLLGAAVSHGCLRMRNSDVRMLYSQVNIGTQVLVRE
;
A
#
# COMPACT_ATOMS: atom_id res chain seq x y z
N MET A 1 63.91 30.89 38.08
CA MET A 1 62.82 31.88 38.11
C MET A 1 62.48 32.23 36.67
N ALA A 2 61.18 32.28 36.34
CA ALA A 2 60.55 32.57 35.04
C ALA A 2 60.48 31.43 33.99
N ARG A 3 59.24 31.17 33.56
CA ARG A 3 58.71 30.20 32.59
C ARG A 3 58.53 30.89 31.23
N ASN A 4 58.51 30.14 30.13
CA ASN A 4 57.86 30.56 28.88
C ASN A 4 57.40 29.37 28.04
N GLU A 5 56.17 28.94 28.29
CA GLU A 5 55.35 28.24 27.29
C GLU A 5 54.75 29.28 26.35
N SER A 6 54.80 29.07 25.03
CA SER A 6 53.85 29.55 24.01
C SER A 6 54.51 29.60 22.62
N VAL A 7 54.67 28.44 21.98
CA VAL A 7 55.00 28.36 20.54
C VAL A 7 54.11 27.34 19.79
N GLY A 8 53.23 26.62 20.48
CA GLY A 8 52.40 25.56 19.90
C GLY A 8 51.04 25.99 19.32
N THR A 9 50.59 27.23 19.53
CA THR A 9 49.19 27.65 19.22
C THR A 9 49.10 28.71 18.12
N MET A 10 50.17 28.91 17.35
CA MET A 10 50.26 29.93 16.28
C MET A 10 50.56 29.33 14.90
N VAL A 11 50.22 28.06 14.66
CA VAL A 11 50.31 27.41 13.33
C VAL A 11 48.99 26.70 12.97
N THR A 12 47.86 27.31 13.30
CA THR A 12 46.52 26.80 12.96
C THR A 12 45.54 27.91 12.58
N PHE A 13 46.03 29.00 11.99
CA PHE A 13 45.21 30.09 11.43
C PHE A 13 45.73 30.59 10.08
N LEU A 14 46.24 29.68 9.25
CA LEU A 14 46.70 29.96 7.88
C LEU A 14 46.15 28.95 6.85
N CYS A 15 44.91 28.46 7.09
CA CYS A 15 44.18 27.59 6.15
C CYS A 15 42.75 28.08 5.80
N PHE A 16 42.37 29.30 6.21
CA PHE A 16 41.05 29.89 5.91
C PHE A 16 41.18 31.22 5.15
N GLY A 17 41.93 31.23 4.03
CA GLY A 17 42.34 32.51 3.41
C GLY A 17 42.44 32.55 1.88
N THR A 18 41.85 31.64 1.12
CA THR A 18 41.82 31.74 -0.35
C THR A 18 40.53 31.20 -0.96
N ALA A 19 39.41 31.84 -0.63
CA ALA A 19 38.25 31.87 -1.50
C ALA A 19 38.13 33.29 -2.07
N ILE A 20 37.66 33.37 -3.32
CA ILE A 20 37.29 34.58 -4.07
C ILE A 20 38.45 35.22 -4.87
N LEU A 21 38.79 34.64 -6.03
CA LEU A 21 38.84 35.32 -7.34
C LEU A 21 39.35 34.35 -8.44
N SER A 22 38.47 33.70 -9.20
CA SER A 22 38.79 33.22 -10.56
C SER A 22 37.53 32.82 -11.34
N LEU A 23 37.14 33.77 -12.19
CA LEU A 23 36.62 33.62 -13.55
C LEU A 23 35.37 32.75 -13.76
N ALA A 24 34.23 33.43 -13.64
CA ALA A 24 33.22 33.41 -14.69
C ALA A 24 33.80 33.94 -16.03
N VAL A 25 33.13 33.60 -17.14
CA VAL A 25 33.36 33.99 -18.55
C VAL A 25 34.15 32.96 -19.37
N HIS A 26 33.43 32.00 -19.97
CA HIS A 26 33.46 31.66 -21.42
C HIS A 26 32.61 30.41 -21.72
N TRP A 27 31.29 30.56 -21.91
CA TRP A 27 30.55 29.78 -22.91
C TRP A 27 29.35 30.59 -23.41
N HIS A 28 29.65 31.55 -24.28
CA HIS A 28 28.67 32.07 -25.23
C HIS A 28 29.08 31.50 -26.60
N THR A 29 28.09 31.23 -27.46
CA THR A 29 28.19 30.83 -28.88
C THR A 29 28.02 29.34 -29.17
N THR A 30 26.76 28.88 -29.16
CA THR A 30 26.20 28.12 -30.30
C THR A 30 24.71 28.50 -30.45
N ARG A 31 24.45 29.49 -31.30
CA ARG A 31 23.16 29.72 -31.96
C ARG A 31 23.40 29.55 -33.46
N THR A 32 23.01 28.40 -34.01
CA THR A 32 22.79 28.21 -35.45
C THR A 32 21.85 27.00 -35.58
N THR A 33 20.54 27.23 -35.66
CA THR A 33 19.74 27.14 -36.91
C THR A 33 19.00 25.82 -37.00
N GLY A 34 17.67 25.90 -37.05
CA GLY A 34 16.80 24.74 -37.21
C GLY A 34 15.33 25.05 -36.91
N GLN A 35 14.79 26.14 -37.48
CA GLN A 35 13.35 26.18 -37.75
C GLN A 35 13.06 25.18 -38.88
N LEU A 36 12.09 24.30 -38.67
CA LEU A 36 11.12 23.89 -39.69
C LEU A 36 9.94 23.17 -39.01
N ASN A 37 8.75 23.60 -39.40
CA ASN A 37 7.45 22.91 -39.32
C ASN A 37 6.69 22.93 -37.99
N GLN A 38 6.01 24.06 -37.79
CA GLN A 38 4.65 24.06 -37.25
C GLN A 38 3.72 23.46 -38.32
N SER A 39 3.14 22.30 -38.05
CA SER A 39 1.97 21.80 -38.77
C SER A 39 0.78 21.84 -37.82
N THR A 40 -0.05 22.85 -38.02
CA THR A 40 -1.38 23.04 -37.47
C THR A 40 -2.23 21.79 -37.78
N PHE A 41 -2.60 21.02 -36.76
CA PHE A 41 -3.65 20.00 -36.90
C PHE A 41 -4.90 20.48 -36.15
N THR A 42 -5.66 21.33 -36.83
CA THR A 42 -7.04 21.64 -36.49
C THR A 42 -7.88 20.39 -36.72
N LYS A 43 -8.29 19.69 -35.65
CA LYS A 43 -9.35 18.69 -35.74
C LYS A 43 -10.68 19.29 -35.31
N VAL A 44 -11.42 19.71 -36.32
CA VAL A 44 -12.85 20.01 -36.29
C VAL A 44 -13.60 18.72 -35.91
N TYR A 45 -14.46 18.78 -34.89
CA TYR A 45 -15.52 17.79 -34.66
C TYR A 45 -16.89 18.48 -34.86
N PRO A 46 -17.79 17.91 -35.67
CA PRO A 46 -19.10 18.50 -35.96
C PRO A 46 -20.13 18.23 -34.85
N GLN A 47 -21.16 19.07 -34.91
CA GLN A 47 -22.36 19.22 -34.08
C GLN A 47 -23.33 18.01 -34.10
N GLY A 48 -24.04 17.82 -32.97
CA GLY A 48 -25.42 17.25 -32.83
C GLY A 48 -25.65 15.79 -33.26
N SER A 49 -26.67 15.02 -32.83
CA SER A 49 -27.92 15.25 -32.10
C SER A 49 -28.55 13.87 -31.76
N ALA A 50 -29.47 13.82 -30.76
CA ALA A 50 -30.53 12.81 -30.48
C ALA A 50 -30.08 11.38 -30.05
N VAL A 51 -30.45 10.83 -28.88
CA VAL A 51 -31.78 10.44 -28.30
C VAL A 51 -32.51 9.35 -29.10
N GLU A 52 -32.51 8.10 -28.59
CA GLU A 52 -33.68 7.21 -28.30
C GLU A 52 -33.21 5.77 -27.97
N ILE A 53 -33.56 5.23 -26.79
CA ILE A 53 -34.62 4.22 -26.50
C ILE A 53 -34.42 2.85 -27.18
N GLY A 54 -34.31 1.78 -26.38
CA GLY A 54 -34.42 0.41 -26.88
C GLY A 54 -34.05 -0.69 -25.89
N ASN A 55 -35.06 -1.25 -25.22
CA ASN A 55 -35.00 -2.39 -24.31
C ASN A 55 -34.56 -3.72 -24.97
N SER A 56 -34.22 -4.68 -24.10
CA SER A 56 -34.38 -6.16 -24.19
C SER A 56 -33.04 -6.91 -24.32
N ALA A 57 -32.49 -7.52 -23.26
CA ALA A 57 -32.91 -8.72 -22.51
C ALA A 57 -32.48 -10.05 -23.17
N ILE A 58 -31.60 -10.79 -22.48
CA ILE A 58 -31.49 -12.27 -22.42
C ILE A 58 -30.56 -12.59 -21.23
N ALA A 59 -31.07 -12.90 -20.03
CA ALA A 59 -31.64 -14.19 -19.57
C ALA A 59 -30.57 -15.28 -19.33
N ALA A 60 -30.25 -15.51 -18.07
CA ALA A 60 -29.87 -16.82 -17.55
C ALA A 60 -30.42 -16.93 -16.12
N SER A 61 -31.53 -17.64 -15.99
CA SER A 61 -32.21 -17.94 -14.73
C SER A 61 -32.08 -19.43 -14.39
N VAL A 62 -32.35 -19.73 -13.09
CA VAL A 62 -32.86 -21.00 -12.52
C VAL A 62 -31.81 -22.01 -11.98
N PRO A 63 -32.06 -22.80 -10.90
CA PRO A 63 -33.07 -22.72 -9.82
C PRO A 63 -32.49 -22.79 -8.38
N ASN A 64 -33.36 -22.44 -7.43
CA ASN A 64 -33.28 -22.75 -6.00
C ASN A 64 -34.22 -23.95 -5.71
N SER A 65 -33.77 -25.04 -5.06
CA SER A 65 -34.66 -25.98 -4.32
C SER A 65 -33.91 -27.11 -3.54
N PRO A 66 -34.56 -27.72 -2.53
CA PRO A 66 -33.94 -28.27 -1.31
C PRO A 66 -33.84 -29.80 -1.25
N GLN A 67 -32.93 -30.32 -0.41
CA GLN A 67 -32.82 -31.74 -0.01
C GLN A 67 -32.52 -31.76 1.52
N LYS A 68 -33.51 -31.89 2.40
CA LYS A 68 -34.12 -33.13 2.95
C LYS A 68 -33.18 -33.91 3.88
N SER A 69 -33.20 -33.56 5.16
CA SER A 69 -32.68 -34.38 6.26
C SER A 69 -33.73 -35.42 6.66
N ALA A 70 -33.40 -36.71 6.54
CA ALA A 70 -34.22 -37.80 7.07
C ALA A 70 -33.88 -38.02 8.56
N VAL A 71 -34.90 -38.01 9.42
CA VAL A 71 -34.80 -38.40 10.84
C VAL A 71 -35.60 -39.70 11.03
N ILE A 72 -35.04 -40.53 11.88
CA ILE A 72 -35.29 -41.94 12.14
C ILE A 72 -36.71 -42.21 12.67
N ASN A 73 -37.36 -43.26 12.18
CA ASN A 73 -38.64 -43.76 12.66
C ASN A 73 -38.50 -44.41 14.05
N LEU A 74 -39.43 -44.06 14.94
CA LEU A 74 -39.67 -44.70 16.22
C LEU A 74 -40.29 -46.10 15.99
N ASP A 75 -39.72 -47.13 16.64
CA ASP A 75 -40.40 -48.41 16.84
C ASP A 75 -40.61 -48.65 18.34
N PHE A 76 -41.83 -49.10 18.64
CA PHE A 76 -42.47 -49.24 19.93
C PHE A 76 -42.46 -50.71 20.31
N SER A 77 -41.41 -51.16 21.00
CA SER A 77 -41.37 -52.49 21.63
C SER A 77 -41.31 -52.33 23.15
N GLY A 78 -42.41 -52.73 23.79
CA GLY A 78 -42.70 -52.44 25.18
C GLY A 78 -41.78 -53.10 26.20
N LYS A 79 -41.47 -52.34 27.25
CA LYS A 79 -41.22 -52.80 28.63
C LYS A 79 -41.25 -51.57 29.55
N PRO A 80 -42.03 -51.57 30.66
CA PRO A 80 -42.07 -50.42 31.56
C PRO A 80 -40.80 -50.39 32.42
N ARG A 81 -40.05 -49.29 32.38
CA ARG A 81 -39.03 -49.01 33.40
C ARG A 81 -39.41 -47.75 34.16
N LYS A 82 -39.54 -47.94 35.47
CA LYS A 82 -39.85 -46.96 36.52
C LYS A 82 -39.14 -45.62 36.29
N SER A 83 -39.94 -44.57 36.32
CA SER A 83 -39.52 -43.18 36.46
C SER A 83 -38.67 -42.98 37.73
N ILE A 84 -37.46 -42.45 37.56
CA ILE A 84 -36.81 -41.67 38.60
C ILE A 84 -36.72 -40.24 38.06
N LEU A 85 -37.66 -39.42 38.51
CA LEU A 85 -37.55 -37.97 38.45
C LEU A 85 -36.44 -37.58 39.42
N ALA A 86 -35.31 -37.13 38.88
CA ALA A 86 -34.34 -36.34 39.61
C ALA A 86 -34.09 -35.06 38.82
N ASN A 87 -34.54 -33.96 39.41
CA ASN A 87 -34.35 -32.59 38.97
C ASN A 87 -32.88 -32.32 38.59
N VAL A 88 -32.65 -31.96 37.33
CA VAL A 88 -31.53 -31.08 36.97
C VAL A 88 -32.12 -29.92 36.20
N THR A 89 -32.47 -28.89 36.96
CA THR A 89 -32.60 -27.52 36.49
C THR A 89 -31.28 -27.09 35.85
N GLY A 90 -31.25 -27.03 34.53
CA GLY A 90 -30.15 -26.51 33.74
C GLY A 90 -30.67 -26.03 32.40
N SER A 91 -31.16 -24.80 32.36
CA SER A 91 -31.48 -24.09 31.12
C SER A 91 -30.18 -23.90 30.33
N VAL A 92 -29.93 -24.80 29.37
CA VAL A 92 -28.91 -24.57 28.34
C VAL A 92 -29.61 -23.88 27.18
N ASN A 93 -29.71 -22.55 27.28
CA ASN A 93 -30.04 -21.71 26.14
C ASN A 93 -28.84 -21.73 25.19
N ASN A 94 -28.81 -22.71 24.29
CA ASN A 94 -27.81 -22.78 23.22
C ASN A 94 -28.19 -21.79 22.10
N SER A 95 -28.03 -20.50 22.39
CA SER A 95 -28.09 -19.42 21.41
C SER A 95 -26.68 -19.04 20.99
N GLN A 96 -25.87 -20.03 20.57
CA GLN A 96 -24.55 -19.73 20.01
C GLN A 96 -24.72 -19.41 18.53
N ARG A 97 -24.98 -18.11 18.29
CA ARG A 97 -24.89 -17.49 16.96
C ARG A 97 -23.53 -17.89 16.37
N PRO A 98 -23.44 -18.38 15.12
CA PRO A 98 -22.16 -18.72 14.51
C PRO A 98 -21.20 -17.54 14.66
N ILE A 99 -20.12 -17.73 15.42
CA ILE A 99 -19.05 -16.73 15.49
C ILE A 99 -18.51 -16.65 14.06
N PRO A 100 -18.52 -15.48 13.41
CA PRO A 100 -17.87 -15.33 12.12
C PRO A 100 -16.43 -15.78 12.33
N THR A 101 -16.01 -16.85 11.67
CA THR A 101 -14.60 -17.19 11.59
C THR A 101 -13.94 -15.98 10.97
N LEU A 102 -13.20 -15.21 11.78
CA LEU A 102 -12.43 -14.08 11.27
C LEU A 102 -11.55 -14.66 10.17
N ASN A 103 -11.85 -14.32 8.92
CA ASN A 103 -10.92 -14.50 7.81
C ASN A 103 -9.74 -13.59 8.13
N THR A 104 -8.75 -14.09 8.88
CA THR A 104 -7.62 -13.27 9.34
C THR A 104 -6.69 -13.06 8.15
N THR A 105 -6.88 -11.93 7.47
CA THR A 105 -5.90 -11.43 6.51
C THR A 105 -4.68 -10.92 7.27
N ARG A 106 -3.48 -11.24 6.79
CA ARG A 106 -2.22 -10.65 7.25
C ARG A 106 -1.28 -10.39 6.08
N VAL A 107 -0.40 -9.42 6.24
CA VAL A 107 0.57 -9.02 5.22
C VAL A 107 1.98 -9.35 5.75
N ILE A 108 2.80 -9.99 4.93
CA ILE A 108 4.24 -10.09 5.16
C ILE A 108 4.94 -9.26 4.10
N VAL A 109 5.81 -8.35 4.52
CA VAL A 109 6.77 -7.66 3.68
C VAL A 109 8.11 -8.35 3.87
N ASP A 110 8.64 -8.90 2.80
CA ASP A 110 9.95 -9.52 2.75
C ASP A 110 10.89 -8.60 1.97
N LEU A 111 11.80 -7.94 2.69
CA LEU A 111 12.67 -6.94 2.11
C LEU A 111 13.71 -7.60 1.20
N GLY A 112 14.30 -8.72 1.59
CA GLY A 112 15.30 -9.46 0.82
C GLY A 112 14.76 -10.00 -0.50
N ASP A 113 13.55 -10.54 -0.47
CA ASP A 113 12.84 -11.01 -1.67
C ASP A 113 12.23 -9.85 -2.50
N ARG A 114 12.15 -8.65 -1.92
CA ARG A 114 11.51 -7.47 -2.53
C ARG A 114 10.05 -7.75 -2.88
N ARG A 115 9.32 -8.37 -1.95
CA ARG A 115 7.92 -8.76 -2.15
C ARG A 115 7.03 -8.48 -0.95
N VAL A 116 5.76 -8.21 -1.26
CA VAL A 116 4.65 -8.25 -0.31
C VAL A 116 3.87 -9.53 -0.56
N TYR A 117 3.58 -10.26 0.50
CA TYR A 117 2.76 -11.46 0.52
C TYR A 117 1.48 -11.18 1.31
N VAL A 118 0.33 -11.46 0.69
CA VAL A 118 -0.97 -11.37 1.37
C VAL A 118 -1.41 -12.77 1.71
N PHE A 119 -1.58 -13.02 3.00
CA PHE A 119 -2.09 -14.27 3.52
C PHE A 119 -3.56 -14.13 3.87
N ARG A 120 -4.33 -15.16 3.60
CA ARG A 120 -5.65 -15.39 4.20
C ARG A 120 -5.57 -16.73 4.91
N TYR A 121 -5.70 -16.71 6.24
CA TYR A 121 -5.31 -17.85 7.07
C TYR A 121 -3.82 -18.19 6.84
N ASP A 122 -3.52 -19.42 6.43
CA ASP A 122 -2.16 -19.91 6.20
C ASP A 122 -1.78 -19.99 4.71
N GLU A 123 -2.65 -19.53 3.82
CA GLU A 123 -2.42 -19.55 2.38
C GLU A 123 -2.02 -18.16 1.87
N VAL A 124 -1.01 -18.13 1.00
CA VAL A 124 -0.66 -16.95 0.22
C VAL A 124 -1.67 -16.79 -0.91
N ILE A 125 -2.51 -15.76 -0.84
CA ILE A 125 -3.53 -15.48 -1.86
C ILE A 125 -3.05 -14.48 -2.92
N ALA A 126 -1.97 -13.74 -2.63
CA ALA A 126 -1.36 -12.81 -3.57
C ALA A 126 0.09 -12.51 -3.19
N SER A 127 0.88 -12.14 -4.20
CA SER A 127 2.22 -11.59 -3.97
C SER A 127 2.55 -10.49 -4.98
N TYR A 128 3.23 -9.44 -4.53
CA TYR A 128 3.50 -8.24 -5.32
C TYR A 128 4.98 -7.83 -5.19
N PRO A 129 5.69 -7.55 -6.29
CA PRO A 129 7.04 -6.99 -6.21
C PRO A 129 7.00 -5.54 -5.73
N ILE A 130 8.01 -5.14 -4.97
CA ILE A 130 8.10 -3.79 -4.39
C ILE A 130 9.47 -3.16 -4.58
N ALA A 131 9.51 -1.83 -4.62
CA ALA A 131 10.73 -1.09 -4.32
C ALA A 131 10.74 -0.66 -2.85
N ILE A 132 11.90 -0.72 -2.21
CA ILE A 132 12.04 -0.49 -0.76
C ILE A 132 12.90 0.74 -0.44
N GLY A 133 13.03 1.03 0.86
CA GLY A 133 13.94 2.04 1.39
C GLY A 133 15.40 1.83 0.95
N LYS A 134 16.06 2.89 0.49
CA LYS A 134 17.50 2.88 0.21
C LYS A 134 18.32 2.90 1.51
N LYS A 135 19.62 2.65 1.42
CA LYS A 135 20.54 2.74 2.56
C LYS A 135 20.45 4.12 3.24
N GLY A 136 20.35 4.14 4.57
CA GLY A 136 20.11 5.32 5.41
C GLY A 136 18.66 5.79 5.45
N TRP A 137 17.76 5.10 4.75
CA TRP A 137 16.32 5.31 4.71
C TRP A 137 15.59 3.97 4.63
N GLU A 138 16.10 2.98 5.37
CA GLU A 138 15.60 1.62 5.39
C GLU A 138 14.12 1.59 5.77
N THR A 139 13.38 0.65 5.19
CA THR A 139 12.02 0.36 5.65
C THR A 139 12.11 -0.31 7.02
N PRO A 140 11.46 0.23 8.08
CA PRO A 140 11.55 -0.35 9.42
C PRO A 140 11.03 -1.80 9.47
N THR A 141 11.81 -2.70 10.06
CA THR A 141 11.38 -4.07 10.36
C THR A 141 10.57 -4.14 11.66
N GLY A 142 9.69 -5.14 11.77
CA GLY A 142 8.85 -5.33 12.96
C GLY A 142 7.41 -5.72 12.65
N ASN A 143 6.57 -5.69 13.69
CA ASN A 143 5.15 -5.98 13.60
C ASN A 143 4.36 -4.67 13.69
N PHE A 144 3.51 -4.43 12.70
CA PHE A 144 2.71 -3.22 12.55
C PHE A 144 1.28 -3.56 12.16
N GLN A 145 0.45 -2.54 12.00
CA GLN A 145 -0.91 -2.68 11.52
C GLN A 145 -1.24 -1.55 10.54
N ILE A 146 -2.13 -1.83 9.60
CA ILE A 146 -2.68 -0.81 8.70
C ILE A 146 -3.41 0.24 9.54
N MET A 147 -2.96 1.49 9.51
CA MET A 147 -3.47 2.60 10.31
C MET A 147 -4.60 3.33 9.58
N HIS A 148 -4.40 3.62 8.29
CA HIS A 148 -5.36 4.30 7.44
C HIS A 148 -5.09 4.00 5.97
N LYS A 149 -6.03 4.40 5.11
CA LYS A 149 -6.07 4.11 3.70
C LYS A 149 -6.69 5.29 2.94
N GLU A 150 -6.12 5.65 1.80
CA GLU A 150 -6.58 6.79 1.00
C GLU A 150 -6.64 6.44 -0.50
N HIS A 151 -7.67 6.98 -1.17
CA HIS A 151 -7.81 6.96 -2.61
C HIS A 151 -7.22 8.24 -3.19
N ASP A 152 -6.45 8.10 -4.27
CA ASP A 152 -5.86 9.20 -5.03
C ASP A 152 -5.17 10.23 -4.12
N PRO A 153 -4.17 9.78 -3.33
CA PRO A 153 -3.51 10.63 -2.34
C PRO A 153 -2.77 11.78 -3.01
N ILE A 154 -2.95 12.99 -2.47
CA ILE A 154 -2.17 14.17 -2.89
C ILE A 154 -0.74 14.00 -2.39
N TRP A 155 0.23 14.22 -3.28
CA TRP A 155 1.64 14.22 -2.89
C TRP A 155 2.20 15.63 -2.82
N ARG A 156 2.83 15.95 -1.68
CA ARG A 156 3.61 17.18 -1.52
C ARG A 156 5.10 16.86 -1.52
N HIS A 157 5.84 17.47 -2.43
CA HIS A 157 7.29 17.33 -2.49
C HIS A 157 7.91 17.88 -1.19
N PRO A 158 8.71 17.09 -0.45
CA PRO A 158 9.18 17.48 0.88
C PRO A 158 10.14 18.68 0.87
N ILE A 159 10.92 18.85 -0.21
CA ILE A 159 11.88 19.96 -0.35
C ILE A 159 11.26 21.20 -1.01
N THR A 160 10.69 21.05 -2.21
CA THR A 160 10.17 22.19 -3.00
C THR A 160 8.78 22.64 -2.57
N GLY A 161 8.05 21.83 -1.79
CA GLY A 161 6.66 22.11 -1.40
C GLY A 161 5.63 21.97 -2.53
N ALA A 162 6.07 21.63 -3.75
CA ALA A 162 5.21 21.43 -4.91
C ALA A 162 4.15 20.36 -4.62
N VAL A 163 2.91 20.63 -5.03
CA VAL A 163 1.75 19.75 -4.81
C VAL A 163 1.41 19.07 -6.12
N PHE A 164 1.23 17.76 -6.05
CA PHE A 164 0.85 16.91 -7.16
C PHE A 164 -0.48 16.27 -6.80
N GLU A 165 -1.46 16.45 -7.70
CA GLU A 165 -2.76 15.81 -7.57
C GLU A 165 -2.62 14.28 -7.51
N GLY A 166 -3.62 13.65 -6.90
CA GLY A 166 -3.71 12.20 -6.86
C GLY A 166 -3.91 11.56 -8.23
N GLY A 167 -3.60 10.27 -8.30
CA GLY A 167 -3.87 9.43 -9.48
C GLY A 167 -2.64 8.66 -9.96
N SER A 168 -2.82 7.81 -10.96
CA SER A 168 -1.81 6.81 -11.34
C SER A 168 -0.47 7.38 -11.80
N ASN A 169 -0.42 8.65 -12.24
CA ASN A 169 0.81 9.35 -12.63
C ASN A 169 1.47 10.14 -11.49
N SER A 170 0.83 10.20 -10.31
CA SER A 170 1.38 10.85 -9.11
C SER A 170 2.56 10.05 -8.54
N PRO A 171 3.54 10.68 -7.88
CA PRO A 171 4.59 9.97 -7.16
C PRO A 171 4.11 8.97 -6.10
N LEU A 172 2.90 9.17 -5.55
CA LEU A 172 2.23 8.20 -4.66
C LEU A 172 1.27 7.24 -5.37
N GLY A 173 1.06 7.43 -6.68
CA GLY A 173 0.07 6.68 -7.44
C GLY A 173 -1.36 6.94 -6.99
N ASP A 174 -2.23 5.96 -7.23
CA ASP A 174 -3.67 6.08 -6.98
C ASP A 174 -4.14 5.55 -5.62
N ARG A 175 -3.29 4.90 -4.82
CA ARG A 175 -3.66 4.40 -3.49
C ARG A 175 -2.53 4.60 -2.49
N TRP A 176 -2.92 4.90 -1.26
CA TRP A 176 -2.04 4.92 -0.10
C TRP A 176 -2.58 4.01 1.01
N ILE A 177 -1.67 3.29 1.66
CA ILE A 177 -1.96 2.39 2.78
C ILE A 177 -0.86 2.58 3.83
N GLY A 178 -1.13 3.43 4.83
CA GLY A 178 -0.19 3.74 5.91
C GLY A 178 -0.16 2.62 6.96
N PHE A 179 1.03 2.19 7.37
CA PHE A 179 1.19 1.15 8.41
C PHE A 179 2.23 1.49 9.49
N TRP A 180 3.01 2.55 9.30
CA TRP A 180 4.05 2.96 10.25
C TRP A 180 4.12 4.47 10.40
N SER A 181 4.42 4.96 11.60
CA SER A 181 4.71 6.37 11.89
C SER A 181 5.66 6.53 13.08
N ASP A 182 6.47 7.59 13.07
CA ASP A 182 7.23 8.09 14.23
C ASP A 182 6.59 9.35 14.87
N GLY A 183 5.34 9.64 14.51
CA GLY A 183 4.61 10.85 14.91
C GLY A 183 4.95 12.10 14.10
N ARG A 184 5.97 12.07 13.24
CA ARG A 184 6.33 13.17 12.33
C ARG A 184 6.22 12.78 10.87
N ASN A 185 6.59 11.54 10.56
CA ASN A 185 6.57 10.95 9.24
C ASN A 185 5.69 9.71 9.25
N GLU A 186 5.23 9.33 8.08
CA GLU A 186 4.48 8.10 7.87
C GLU A 186 5.09 7.32 6.71
N LEU A 187 5.09 5.99 6.85
CA LEU A 187 5.47 5.06 5.80
C LEU A 187 4.31 4.13 5.49
N GLY A 188 4.23 3.75 4.22
CA GLY A 188 3.10 3.00 3.71
C GLY A 188 3.43 2.28 2.41
N PHE A 189 2.44 1.50 1.97
CA PHE A 189 2.36 0.98 0.63
C PHE A 189 1.72 2.05 -0.27
N HIS A 190 2.29 2.27 -1.44
CA HIS A 190 1.71 3.20 -2.41
C HIS A 190 2.02 2.81 -3.85
N GLY A 191 1.24 3.34 -4.78
CA GLY A 191 1.46 3.16 -6.21
C GLY A 191 2.65 3.98 -6.73
N THR A 192 3.16 3.66 -7.90
CA THR A 192 4.15 4.52 -8.57
C THR A 192 4.03 4.39 -10.10
N PRO A 193 4.24 5.49 -10.84
CA PRO A 193 4.42 5.41 -12.29
C PRO A 193 5.78 4.79 -12.67
N ASN A 194 6.77 4.82 -11.77
CA ASN A 194 8.14 4.39 -12.05
C ASN A 194 8.30 2.87 -11.82
N VAL A 195 7.55 2.07 -12.57
CA VAL A 195 7.48 0.61 -12.40
C VAL A 195 8.82 -0.11 -12.67
N ASP A 196 9.71 0.52 -13.44
CA ASP A 196 11.04 -0.03 -13.74
C ASP A 196 11.98 -0.07 -12.52
N LEU A 197 11.61 0.63 -11.44
CA LEU A 197 12.38 0.66 -10.19
C LEU A 197 11.96 -0.41 -9.18
N LEU A 198 10.94 -1.22 -9.47
CA LEU A 198 10.52 -2.31 -8.58
C LEU A 198 11.64 -3.36 -8.46
N GLY A 199 11.85 -3.89 -7.26
CA GLY A 199 12.99 -4.74 -6.92
C GLY A 199 14.22 -3.98 -6.42
N ALA A 200 14.27 -2.66 -6.58
CA ALA A 200 15.39 -1.84 -6.12
C ALA A 200 15.14 -1.20 -4.74
N ALA A 201 16.25 -0.80 -4.09
CA ALA A 201 16.23 -0.01 -2.87
C ALA A 201 16.44 1.48 -3.21
N VAL A 202 15.35 2.22 -3.39
CA VAL A 202 15.35 3.58 -3.97
C VAL A 202 14.45 4.58 -3.24
N SER A 203 13.58 4.12 -2.35
CA SER A 203 12.64 4.99 -1.65
C SER A 203 13.25 5.59 -0.38
N HIS A 204 12.51 6.48 0.29
CA HIS A 204 12.85 7.00 1.62
C HIS A 204 12.11 6.22 2.73
N GLY A 205 11.96 4.90 2.56
CA GLY A 205 11.34 3.98 3.52
C GLY A 205 9.99 3.41 3.07
N CYS A 206 9.25 4.11 2.21
CA CYS A 206 7.96 3.61 1.70
C CYS A 206 8.11 2.42 0.74
N LEU A 207 7.07 1.61 0.65
CA LEU A 207 7.00 0.44 -0.21
C LEU A 207 6.27 0.79 -1.50
N ARG A 208 7.01 0.93 -2.60
CA ARG A 208 6.43 1.31 -3.90
C ARG A 208 5.95 0.07 -4.65
N MET A 209 4.77 0.16 -5.23
CA MET A 209 4.11 -0.92 -5.97
C MET A 209 3.61 -0.41 -7.32
N ARG A 210 3.30 -1.31 -8.26
CA ARG A 210 2.49 -0.91 -9.43
C ARG A 210 1.14 -0.40 -8.96
N ASN A 211 0.55 0.55 -9.69
CA ASN A 211 -0.80 1.04 -9.39
C ASN A 211 -1.85 -0.09 -9.39
N SER A 212 -1.72 -1.11 -10.26
CA SER A 212 -2.58 -2.31 -10.21
C SER A 212 -2.44 -3.06 -8.89
N ASP A 213 -1.20 -3.27 -8.46
CA ASP A 213 -0.85 -4.14 -7.33
C ASP A 213 -1.28 -3.50 -6.01
N VAL A 214 -1.08 -2.18 -5.85
CA VAL A 214 -1.55 -1.46 -4.66
C VAL A 214 -3.09 -1.38 -4.61
N ARG A 215 -3.78 -1.28 -5.76
CA ARG A 215 -5.25 -1.34 -5.79
C ARG A 215 -5.77 -2.69 -5.33
N MET A 216 -5.11 -3.78 -5.73
CA MET A 216 -5.44 -5.12 -5.25
C MET A 216 -5.17 -5.26 -3.76
N LEU A 217 -3.98 -4.87 -3.27
CA LEU A 217 -3.67 -4.86 -1.84
C LEU A 217 -4.68 -4.04 -1.04
N TYR A 218 -5.04 -2.86 -1.53
CA TYR A 218 -6.04 -1.99 -0.92
C TYR A 218 -7.39 -2.68 -0.76
N SER A 219 -7.82 -3.49 -1.72
CA SER A 219 -9.07 -4.26 -1.61
C SER A 219 -8.98 -5.46 -0.66
N GLN A 220 -7.77 -5.99 -0.44
CA GLN A 220 -7.53 -7.19 0.34
C GLN A 220 -7.36 -6.92 1.84
N VAL A 221 -6.92 -5.71 2.21
CA VAL A 221 -6.59 -5.35 3.60
C VAL A 221 -7.58 -4.33 4.17
N ASN A 222 -7.86 -4.48 5.46
CA ASN A 222 -8.64 -3.54 6.26
C ASN A 222 -7.73 -2.76 7.22
N ILE A 223 -8.21 -1.64 7.75
CA ILE A 223 -7.57 -1.00 8.92
C ILE A 223 -7.48 -2.04 10.05
N GLY A 224 -6.34 -2.10 10.72
CA GLY A 224 -6.00 -3.12 11.73
C GLY A 224 -5.45 -4.43 11.18
N THR A 225 -5.36 -4.60 9.85
CA THR A 225 -4.67 -5.77 9.26
C THR A 225 -3.21 -5.78 9.70
N GLN A 226 -2.74 -6.92 10.19
CA GLN A 226 -1.35 -7.08 10.63
C GLN A 226 -0.38 -7.01 9.45
N VAL A 227 0.74 -6.31 9.65
CA VAL A 227 1.84 -6.18 8.71
C VAL A 227 3.12 -6.59 9.43
N LEU A 228 3.70 -7.71 9.02
CA LEU A 228 5.03 -8.12 9.46
C LEU A 228 6.06 -7.69 8.41
N VAL A 229 7.02 -6.87 8.78
CA VAL A 229 8.16 -6.52 7.92
C VAL A 229 9.40 -7.26 8.41
N ARG A 230 10.03 -8.02 7.51
CA ARG A 230 11.24 -8.81 7.79
C ARG A 230 12.30 -8.57 6.71
N GLU A 231 13.54 -8.86 7.06
CA GLU A 231 14.68 -8.91 6.13
C GLU A 231 14.52 -10.01 5.09
#